data_AF-A0A0P9HBT8-F1
#
_entry.id   AF-A0A0P9HBT8-F1
#
_cell.length_a   1.000
_cell.length_b   1.000
_cell.length_c   1.000
_cell.angle_alpha   90.00
_cell.angle_beta   90.00
_cell.angle_gamma   90.00
#
_symmetry.space_group_name_H-M   'P 1'
#
loop_
_entity.id
_entity.type
_entity.pdbx_description
1 polymer ?
#
loop_
_entity_poly.entity_id
_entity_poly.type
_entity_poly.pdbx_seq_one_letter_code
_entity_poly.pdbx_strand_id
1 'polypeptide(L)'
;MAFGNFTAYASYALYPTLLTKVKGLDPAAIFPLVAAHTIAGIISFPLGGYLAKRFGERRMLMIYTLLAIPTAVLFVLPEARLPLFFGSLLLGFFPGSIWGIVPSYLSRRFTAEERSFGLGVAGAFNSVGNFAPTVISMLAVTWGLGGSMLAAMIAATTMLLVTVSFNTDRWIVVPEDRHEQLNKNFVSAKADAPI
;
A
#
# COMPACT_ATOMS: atom_id res chain seq x y z
N MET A 1 0.48 5.08 5.33
CA MET A 1 1.11 3.88 5.94
C MET A 1 0.04 3.03 6.62
N ALA A 2 -0.43 3.41 7.82
CA ALA A 2 -1.37 2.61 8.64
C ALA A 2 -2.60 2.05 7.89
N PHE A 3 -3.34 2.89 7.15
CA PHE A 3 -4.56 2.45 6.44
C PHE A 3 -4.29 1.49 5.29
N GLY A 4 -3.20 1.67 4.55
CA GLY A 4 -2.77 0.68 3.56
C GLY A 4 -2.44 -0.66 4.22
N ASN A 5 -1.89 -0.62 5.44
CA ASN A 5 -1.45 -1.81 6.17
C ASN A 5 -2.64 -2.61 6.66
N PHE A 6 -3.67 -1.89 7.07
CA PHE A 6 -4.94 -2.45 7.46
C PHE A 6 -5.54 -3.33 6.35
N THR A 7 -5.63 -2.83 5.11
CA THR A 7 -6.16 -3.59 3.97
C THR A 7 -5.29 -4.80 3.62
N ALA A 8 -3.97 -4.64 3.65
CA ALA A 8 -3.03 -5.71 3.32
C ALA A 8 -3.10 -6.86 4.34
N TYR A 9 -3.03 -6.56 5.65
CA TYR A 9 -3.10 -7.58 6.70
C TYR A 9 -4.48 -8.22 6.82
N ALA A 10 -5.56 -7.46 6.61
CA ALA A 10 -6.90 -8.01 6.51
C ALA A 10 -6.98 -9.09 5.41
N SER A 11 -6.38 -8.82 4.25
CA SER A 11 -6.32 -9.75 3.13
C SER A 11 -5.46 -10.96 3.48
N TYR A 12 -4.19 -10.78 3.84
CA TYR A 12 -3.27 -11.90 4.08
C TYR A 12 -3.73 -12.83 5.22
N ALA A 13 -4.21 -12.26 6.33
CA ALA A 13 -4.52 -13.05 7.53
C ALA A 13 -5.85 -13.79 7.42
N LEU A 14 -6.89 -13.16 6.85
CA LEU A 14 -8.24 -13.72 6.84
C LEU A 14 -8.60 -14.42 5.53
N TYR A 15 -7.75 -14.35 4.51
CA TYR A 15 -8.05 -14.93 3.21
C TYR A 15 -8.24 -16.45 3.21
N PRO A 16 -7.34 -17.27 3.82
CA PRO A 16 -7.59 -18.71 3.94
C PRO A 16 -8.86 -19.02 4.75
N THR A 17 -9.14 -18.22 5.79
CA THR A 17 -10.35 -18.36 6.62
C THR A 17 -11.61 -18.04 5.82
N LEU A 18 -11.59 -17.00 4.99
CA LEU A 18 -12.70 -16.65 4.10
C LEU A 18 -12.96 -17.78 3.10
N LEU A 19 -11.92 -18.31 2.46
CA LEU A 19 -12.07 -19.38 1.46
C LEU A 19 -12.54 -20.71 2.08
N THR A 20 -12.09 -21.04 3.29
CA THR A 20 -12.52 -22.27 4.00
C THR A 20 -13.89 -22.12 4.66
N LYS A 21 -14.09 -21.11 5.50
CA LYS A 21 -15.27 -20.98 6.36
C LYS A 21 -16.47 -20.34 5.68
N VAL A 22 -16.25 -19.45 4.72
CA VAL A 22 -17.35 -18.77 4.01
C VAL A 22 -17.64 -19.44 2.67
N LYS A 23 -16.60 -19.80 1.91
CA LYS A 23 -16.78 -20.42 0.58
C LYS A 23 -16.74 -21.95 0.58
N GLY A 24 -16.46 -22.58 1.72
CA GLY A 24 -16.49 -24.05 1.87
C GLY A 24 -15.51 -24.78 0.96
N LEU A 25 -14.44 -24.12 0.49
CA LEU A 25 -13.50 -24.71 -0.45
C LEU A 25 -12.57 -25.71 0.27
N ASP A 26 -12.29 -26.80 -0.42
CA ASP A 26 -11.32 -27.80 0.01
C ASP A 26 -9.90 -27.18 0.09
N PRO A 27 -9.06 -27.51 1.09
CA PRO A 27 -7.71 -26.95 1.22
C PRO A 27 -6.84 -27.09 -0.04
N ALA A 28 -7.02 -28.16 -0.83
CA ALA A 28 -6.30 -28.34 -2.09
C ALA A 28 -6.68 -27.28 -3.15
N ALA A 29 -7.93 -26.80 -3.14
CA ALA A 29 -8.39 -25.74 -4.05
C ALA A 29 -8.00 -24.32 -3.58
N ILE A 30 -7.68 -24.16 -2.29
CA ILE A 30 -7.29 -22.88 -1.68
C ILE A 30 -5.84 -22.53 -1.98
N PHE A 31 -4.94 -23.53 -1.93
CA PHE A 31 -3.52 -23.33 -2.17
C PHE A 31 -3.19 -22.52 -3.43
N PRO A 32 -3.72 -22.84 -4.64
CA PRO A 32 -3.39 -22.08 -5.85
C PRO A 32 -3.87 -20.63 -5.80
N LEU A 33 -4.96 -20.34 -5.10
CA LEU A 33 -5.52 -18.99 -4.94
C LEU A 33 -4.62 -18.14 -4.04
N VAL A 34 -4.20 -18.71 -2.90
CA VAL A 34 -3.23 -18.07 -1.97
C VAL A 34 -1.87 -17.89 -2.61
N ALA A 35 -1.39 -18.89 -3.36
CA ALA A 35 -0.13 -18.80 -4.09
C ALA A 35 -0.17 -17.68 -5.15
N ALA A 36 -1.24 -17.59 -5.93
CA ALA A 36 -1.43 -16.54 -6.92
C ALA A 36 -1.43 -15.14 -6.28
N HIS A 37 -2.15 -14.97 -5.17
CA HIS A 37 -2.16 -13.72 -4.41
C HIS A 37 -0.75 -13.30 -3.95
N THR A 38 0.01 -14.23 -3.38
CA THR A 38 1.39 -13.98 -2.92
C THR A 38 2.33 -13.65 -4.07
N ILE A 39 2.28 -14.41 -5.17
CA ILE A 39 3.13 -14.17 -6.36
C ILE A 39 2.83 -12.79 -6.96
N ALA A 40 1.55 -12.45 -7.11
CA ALA A 40 1.14 -11.13 -7.57
C ALA A 40 1.65 -10.02 -6.64
N GLY A 41 1.58 -10.23 -5.33
CA GLY A 41 2.17 -9.36 -4.32
C GLY A 41 3.67 -9.13 -4.55
N ILE A 42 4.46 -10.19 -4.68
CA ILE A 42 5.92 -10.08 -4.90
C ILE A 42 6.24 -9.29 -6.17
N ILE A 43 5.53 -9.57 -7.27
CA ILE A 43 5.76 -8.88 -8.56
C ILE A 43 5.35 -7.40 -8.48
N SER A 44 4.32 -7.09 -7.71
CA SER A 44 3.76 -5.74 -7.65
C SER A 44 4.66 -4.71 -6.98
N PHE A 45 5.56 -5.12 -6.09
CA PHE A 45 6.46 -4.22 -5.36
C PHE A 45 7.45 -3.52 -6.31
N PRO A 46 8.29 -4.24 -7.08
CA PRO A 46 9.21 -3.61 -8.03
C PRO A 46 8.45 -2.93 -9.18
N LEU A 47 7.35 -3.51 -9.66
CA LEU A 47 6.59 -2.94 -10.77
C LEU A 47 5.91 -1.62 -10.38
N GLY A 48 5.30 -1.57 -9.19
CA GLY A 48 4.66 -0.38 -8.65
C GLY A 48 5.65 0.76 -8.43
N GLY A 49 6.84 0.46 -7.88
CA GLY A 49 7.91 1.44 -7.73
C GLY A 49 8.46 1.96 -9.07
N TYR A 50 8.64 1.07 -10.06
CA TYR A 50 9.10 1.44 -11.39
C TYR A 50 8.09 2.35 -12.11
N LEU A 51 6.81 1.99 -12.11
CA LEU A 51 5.74 2.77 -12.73
C LEU A 51 5.56 4.11 -12.03
N ALA A 52 5.66 4.16 -10.71
CA ALA A 52 5.62 5.39 -9.93
C ALA A 52 6.77 6.35 -10.27
N LYS A 53 7.99 5.83 -10.50
CA LYS A 53 9.12 6.67 -10.94
C LYS A 53 8.89 7.27 -12.32
N ARG A 54 8.23 6.54 -13.24
CA ARG A 54 8.01 6.98 -14.62
C ARG A 54 6.82 7.92 -14.79
N PHE A 55 5.72 7.67 -14.08
CA PHE A 55 4.46 8.41 -14.24
C PHE A 55 4.16 9.38 -13.10
N GLY A 56 4.97 9.36 -12.04
CA GLY A 56 4.84 10.17 -10.83
C GLY A 56 4.25 9.38 -9.67
N GLU A 57 4.94 9.43 -8.52
CA GLU A 57 4.62 8.65 -7.32
C GLU A 57 3.18 8.92 -6.83
N ARG A 58 2.80 10.20 -6.76
CA ARG A 58 1.45 10.59 -6.30
C ARG A 58 0.34 10.11 -7.23
N ARG A 59 0.52 10.24 -8.55
CA ARG A 59 -0.48 9.81 -9.55
C ARG A 59 -0.69 8.32 -9.49
N MET A 60 0.40 7.55 -9.41
CA MET A 60 0.31 6.09 -9.32
C MET A 60 -0.28 5.62 -7.99
N LEU A 61 0.05 6.27 -6.86
CA LEU A 61 -0.60 5.98 -5.58
C LEU A 61 -2.12 6.17 -5.65
N MET A 62 -2.61 7.26 -6.26
CA MET A 62 -4.04 7.49 -6.43
C MET A 62 -4.70 6.42 -7.30
N ILE A 63 -4.08 6.09 -8.44
CA ILE A 63 -4.60 5.07 -9.37
C ILE A 63 -4.68 3.69 -8.69
N TYR A 64 -3.62 3.25 -8.02
CA TYR A 64 -3.61 1.97 -7.33
C TYR A 64 -4.60 1.91 -6.17
N THR A 65 -4.76 3.01 -5.43
CA THR A 65 -5.76 3.09 -4.36
C THR A 65 -7.19 3.05 -4.91
N LEU A 66 -7.47 3.71 -6.03
CA LEU A 66 -8.77 3.65 -6.70
C LEU A 66 -9.08 2.25 -7.22
N LEU A 67 -8.09 1.56 -7.80
CA LEU A 67 -8.25 0.21 -8.33
C LEU A 67 -8.34 -0.85 -7.22
N ALA A 68 -7.85 -0.58 -6.01
CA ALA A 68 -7.96 -1.49 -4.88
C ALA A 68 -9.41 -1.70 -4.40
N ILE A 69 -10.29 -0.71 -4.58
CA ILE A 69 -11.72 -0.78 -4.19
C ILE A 69 -12.48 -1.85 -4.98
N PRO A 70 -12.56 -1.81 -6.34
CA PRO A 70 -13.28 -2.81 -7.11
C PRO A 70 -12.66 -4.21 -6.96
N THR A 71 -11.36 -4.30 -6.69
CA THR A 71 -10.71 -5.60 -6.48
C THR A 71 -11.07 -6.25 -5.16
N ALA A 72 -11.29 -5.46 -4.10
CA ALA A 72 -11.82 -5.98 -2.85
C ALA A 72 -13.24 -6.55 -3.05
N VAL A 73 -14.07 -5.88 -3.86
CA VAL A 73 -15.41 -6.37 -4.22
C VAL A 73 -15.35 -7.66 -5.02
N LEU A 74 -14.49 -7.70 -6.06
CA LEU A 74 -14.28 -8.88 -6.90
C LEU A 74 -13.67 -10.06 -6.13
N PHE A 75 -13.03 -9.81 -5.01
CA PHE A 75 -12.47 -10.86 -4.18
C PHE A 75 -13.52 -11.53 -3.27
N VAL A 76 -14.44 -10.74 -2.70
CA VAL A 76 -15.42 -11.25 -1.74
C VAL A 76 -16.64 -11.86 -2.44
N LEU A 77 -17.20 -11.18 -3.46
CA LEU A 77 -18.50 -11.55 -4.03
C LEU A 77 -18.53 -12.84 -4.85
N PRO A 78 -17.57 -13.15 -5.75
CA PRO A 78 -17.73 -14.26 -6.68
C PRO A 78 -17.61 -15.64 -6.01
N GLU A 79 -18.44 -16.59 -6.44
CA GLU A 79 -18.36 -18.00 -5.99
C GLU A 79 -17.65 -18.90 -7.00
N ALA A 80 -17.56 -18.47 -8.26
CA ALA A 80 -16.88 -19.22 -9.31
C ALA A 80 -15.34 -19.14 -9.17
N ARG A 81 -14.66 -20.25 -9.54
CA ARG A 81 -13.20 -20.39 -9.40
C ARG A 81 -12.39 -19.38 -10.21
N LEU A 82 -12.78 -19.10 -11.46
CA LEU A 82 -12.05 -18.18 -12.33
C LEU A 82 -12.09 -16.72 -11.84
N PRO A 83 -13.25 -16.13 -11.53
CA PRO A 83 -13.32 -14.79 -10.94
C PRO A 83 -12.57 -14.68 -9.61
N LEU A 84 -12.60 -15.72 -8.77
CA LEU A 84 -11.83 -15.74 -7.53
C LEU A 84 -10.34 -15.70 -7.78
N PHE A 85 -9.83 -16.48 -8.74
CA PHE A 85 -8.42 -16.46 -9.11
C PHE A 85 -7.97 -15.07 -9.57
N PHE A 86 -8.72 -14.44 -10.48
CA PHE A 86 -8.42 -13.08 -10.93
C PHE A 86 -8.55 -12.05 -9.80
N GLY A 87 -9.58 -12.13 -8.97
CA GLY A 87 -9.75 -11.26 -7.80
C GLY A 87 -8.56 -11.36 -6.84
N SER A 88 -8.02 -12.57 -6.68
CA SER A 88 -6.88 -12.85 -5.79
C SER A 88 -5.56 -12.30 -6.33
N LEU A 89 -5.34 -12.43 -7.65
CA LEU A 89 -4.21 -11.80 -8.34
C LEU A 89 -4.26 -10.28 -8.22
N LEU A 90 -5.41 -9.68 -8.54
CA LEU A 90 -5.57 -8.23 -8.52
C LEU A 90 -5.45 -7.67 -7.09
N LEU A 91 -6.00 -8.38 -6.10
CA LEU A 91 -5.87 -8.02 -4.70
C LEU A 91 -4.44 -8.18 -4.17
N GLY A 92 -3.64 -9.09 -4.73
CA GLY A 92 -2.21 -9.15 -4.43
C GLY A 92 -1.47 -7.97 -5.06
N PHE A 93 -1.86 -7.60 -6.29
CA PHE A 93 -1.13 -6.65 -7.09
C PHE A 93 -1.32 -5.19 -6.67
N PHE A 94 -2.55 -4.66 -6.62
CA PHE A 94 -2.74 -3.23 -6.39
C PHE A 94 -2.34 -2.76 -4.99
N PRO A 95 -2.80 -3.41 -3.90
CA PRO A 95 -2.33 -3.08 -2.56
C PRO A 95 -0.82 -3.27 -2.40
N GLY A 96 -0.24 -4.30 -3.02
CA GLY A 96 1.21 -4.54 -3.01
C GLY A 96 2.02 -3.42 -3.70
N SER A 97 1.53 -2.90 -4.83
CA SER A 97 2.17 -1.76 -5.51
C SER A 97 2.22 -0.49 -4.66
N ILE A 98 1.24 -0.27 -3.77
CA ILE A 98 1.25 0.87 -2.83
C ILE A 98 2.47 0.76 -1.89
N TRP A 99 2.76 -0.44 -1.37
CA TRP A 99 3.93 -0.67 -0.49
C TRP A 99 5.26 -0.45 -1.16
N GLY A 100 5.35 -0.70 -2.48
CA GLY A 100 6.54 -0.39 -3.26
C GLY A 100 6.82 1.12 -3.37
N ILE A 101 5.82 1.97 -3.23
CA ILE A 101 5.94 3.42 -3.47
C ILE A 101 6.05 4.22 -2.17
N VAL A 102 5.33 3.82 -1.12
CA VAL A 102 5.23 4.66 0.09
C VAL A 102 6.59 4.94 0.76
N PRO A 103 7.53 3.99 0.90
CA PRO A 103 8.84 4.27 1.52
C PRO A 103 9.67 5.28 0.71
N SER A 104 9.70 5.16 -0.62
CA SER A 104 10.42 6.12 -1.47
C SER A 104 9.76 7.50 -1.40
N TYR A 105 8.43 7.54 -1.43
CA TYR A 105 7.64 8.76 -1.34
C TYR A 105 7.79 9.47 0.01
N LEU A 106 7.96 8.72 1.10
CA LEU A 106 8.11 9.28 2.44
C LEU A 106 9.54 9.73 2.71
N SER A 107 10.55 8.95 2.28
CA SER A 107 11.96 9.29 2.46
C SER A 107 12.39 10.62 1.82
N ARG A 108 11.67 11.05 0.77
CA ARG A 108 11.88 12.34 0.09
C ARG A 108 11.43 13.55 0.92
N ARG A 109 10.55 13.35 1.90
CA ARG A 109 10.02 14.43 2.75
C ARG A 109 10.92 14.76 3.94
N PHE A 110 11.82 13.85 4.30
CA PHE A 110 12.73 14.02 5.42
C PHE A 110 14.13 14.42 4.94
N THR A 111 14.80 15.23 5.75
CA THR A 111 16.23 15.54 5.60
C THR A 111 17.07 14.27 5.78
N ALA A 112 18.33 14.27 5.33
CA ALA A 112 19.17 13.07 5.40
C ALA A 112 19.38 12.59 6.86
N GLU A 113 19.48 13.51 7.81
CA GLU A 113 19.68 13.21 9.23
C GLU A 113 18.40 12.66 9.89
N GLU A 114 17.23 13.22 9.56
CA GLU A 114 15.96 12.83 10.20
C GLU A 114 15.24 11.70 9.47
N ARG A 115 15.71 11.29 8.28
CA ARG A 115 15.04 10.29 7.44
C ARG A 115 14.82 8.97 8.16
N SER A 116 15.81 8.47 8.88
CA SER A 116 15.70 7.20 9.62
C SER A 116 14.69 7.31 10.76
N PHE A 117 14.67 8.43 11.47
CA PHE A 117 13.70 8.69 12.54
C PHE A 117 12.28 8.83 11.98
N GLY A 118 12.09 9.64 10.93
CA GLY A 118 10.79 9.84 10.29
C GLY A 118 10.21 8.57 9.68
N LEU A 119 11.04 7.75 9.03
CA LEU A 119 10.65 6.42 8.55
C LEU A 119 10.32 5.47 9.71
N GLY A 120 11.09 5.51 10.80
CA GLY A 120 10.84 4.72 12.01
C GLY A 120 9.51 5.04 12.67
N VAL A 121 9.20 6.33 12.88
CA VAL A 121 7.92 6.79 13.41
C VAL A 121 6.76 6.39 12.48
N ALA A 122 6.92 6.59 11.17
CA ALA A 122 5.91 6.18 10.20
C ALA A 122 5.69 4.65 10.20
N GLY A 123 6.74 3.87 10.43
CA GLY A 123 6.69 2.43 10.65
C GLY A 123 5.94 2.05 11.93
N ALA A 124 6.16 2.78 13.04
CA ALA A 124 5.44 2.56 14.29
C ALA A 124 3.93 2.80 14.11
N PHE A 125 3.54 3.88 13.43
CA PHE A 125 2.14 4.11 13.06
C PHE A 125 1.61 3.03 12.10
N ASN A 126 2.47 2.46 11.25
CA ASN A 126 2.08 1.37 10.36
C ASN A 126 1.57 0.14 11.11
N SER A 127 2.19 -0.16 12.25
CA SER A 127 1.84 -1.30 13.11
C SER A 127 0.41 -1.26 13.62
N VAL A 128 -0.23 -0.09 13.69
CA VAL A 128 -1.66 0.04 14.04
C VAL A 128 -2.53 -0.75 13.05
N GLY A 129 -2.14 -0.82 11.77
CA GLY A 129 -2.86 -1.62 10.78
C GLY A 129 -2.80 -3.13 11.03
N ASN A 130 -1.85 -3.63 11.85
CA ASN A 130 -1.78 -5.06 12.18
C ASN A 130 -2.95 -5.53 13.04
N PHE A 131 -3.68 -4.61 13.69
CA PHE A 131 -4.91 -4.94 14.43
C PHE A 131 -6.12 -5.19 13.52
N ALA A 132 -5.98 -5.00 12.20
CA ALA A 132 -7.08 -5.18 11.25
C ALA A 132 -7.78 -6.54 11.33
N PRO A 133 -7.06 -7.68 11.35
CA PRO A 133 -7.70 -8.98 11.40
C PRO A 133 -8.52 -9.17 12.68
N THR A 134 -8.05 -8.65 13.81
CA THR A 134 -8.76 -8.70 15.09
C THR A 134 -10.07 -7.91 15.03
N VAL A 135 -10.02 -6.67 14.55
CA VAL A 135 -11.22 -5.82 14.41
C VAL A 135 -12.23 -6.46 13.45
N ILE A 136 -11.76 -6.96 12.31
CA ILE A 136 -12.62 -7.61 11.31
C ILE A 136 -13.24 -8.90 11.86
N SER A 137 -12.47 -9.68 12.64
CA SER A 137 -12.97 -10.92 13.26
C SER A 137 -14.03 -10.63 14.33
N MET A 138 -13.92 -9.54 15.08
CA MET A 138 -14.96 -9.10 16.02
C MET A 138 -16.24 -8.71 15.29
N LEU A 139 -16.11 -7.93 14.20
CA LEU A 139 -17.24 -7.52 13.36
C LEU A 139 -17.85 -8.68 12.55
N ALA A 140 -17.08 -9.74 12.31
CA ALA A 140 -17.56 -10.93 11.60
C ALA A 140 -18.65 -11.67 12.38
N VAL A 141 -18.71 -11.52 13.71
CA VAL A 141 -19.75 -12.12 14.56
C VAL A 141 -21.13 -11.52 14.25
N THR A 142 -21.18 -10.23 13.92
CA THR A 142 -22.44 -9.52 13.68
C THR A 142 -22.82 -9.48 12.20
N TRP A 143 -21.85 -9.25 11.30
CA TRP A 143 -22.11 -8.95 9.88
C TRP A 143 -21.62 -10.04 8.93
N GLY A 144 -21.05 -11.13 9.45
CA GLY A 144 -20.40 -12.17 8.68
C GLY A 144 -19.02 -11.76 8.19
N LEU A 145 -18.12 -12.75 8.05
CA LEU A 145 -16.70 -12.51 7.70
C LEU A 145 -16.53 -11.83 6.33
N GLY A 146 -17.30 -12.22 5.32
CA GLY A 146 -17.22 -11.60 4.00
C GLY A 146 -17.63 -10.12 4.01
N GLY A 147 -18.73 -9.80 4.70
CA GLY A 147 -19.24 -8.44 4.83
C GLY A 147 -18.31 -7.55 5.65
N SER A 148 -17.78 -8.06 6.77
CA SER A 148 -16.84 -7.31 7.62
C SER A 148 -15.52 -7.05 6.90
N MET A 149 -14.98 -8.03 6.16
CA MET A 149 -13.77 -7.85 5.34
C MET A 149 -13.98 -6.79 4.25
N LEU A 150 -15.08 -6.89 3.48
CA LEU A 150 -15.36 -5.94 2.40
C LEU A 150 -15.52 -4.51 2.94
N ALA A 151 -16.34 -4.33 3.99
CA ALA A 151 -16.56 -3.02 4.60
C ALA A 151 -15.25 -2.41 5.12
N ALA A 152 -14.44 -3.20 5.82
CA ALA A 152 -13.20 -2.72 6.41
C ALA A 152 -12.12 -2.41 5.35
N MET A 153 -12.03 -3.20 4.29
CA MET A 153 -11.11 -2.94 3.17
C MET A 153 -11.51 -1.69 2.40
N ILE A 154 -12.80 -1.46 2.14
CA ILE A 154 -13.28 -0.25 1.48
C ILE A 154 -13.04 0.98 2.39
N ALA A 155 -13.35 0.88 3.67
CA ALA A 155 -13.12 1.97 4.63
C ALA A 155 -11.63 2.33 4.73
N ALA A 156 -10.74 1.34 4.85
CA ALA A 156 -9.30 1.59 4.91
C ALA A 156 -8.75 2.18 3.60
N THR A 157 -9.23 1.69 2.45
CA THR A 157 -8.81 2.18 1.13
C THR A 157 -9.31 3.61 0.86
N THR A 158 -10.54 3.93 1.26
CA THR A 158 -11.08 5.30 1.16
C THR A 158 -10.37 6.25 2.10
N MET A 159 -10.04 5.85 3.33
CA MET A 159 -9.21 6.65 4.25
C MET A 159 -7.81 6.89 3.68
N LEU A 160 -7.22 5.89 3.03
CA LEU A 160 -5.95 6.05 2.32
C LEU A 160 -6.09 7.05 1.16
N LEU A 161 -7.16 6.95 0.36
CA LEU A 161 -7.43 7.87 -0.75
C LEU A 161 -7.56 9.32 -0.26
N VAL A 162 -8.31 9.53 0.83
CA VAL A 162 -8.47 10.84 1.47
C VAL A 162 -7.12 11.38 1.94
N THR A 163 -6.32 10.54 2.60
CA THR A 163 -4.98 10.92 3.08
C THR A 163 -4.04 11.31 1.93
N VAL A 164 -4.07 10.57 0.81
CA VAL A 164 -3.26 10.86 -0.39
C VAL A 164 -3.78 12.09 -1.15
N SER A 165 -5.08 12.38 -1.04
CA SER A 165 -5.71 13.54 -1.68
C SER A 165 -5.33 14.84 -0.98
N PHE A 166 -5.14 14.83 0.34
CA PHE A 166 -4.63 15.99 1.06
C PHE A 166 -3.21 16.35 0.56
N ASN A 167 -3.10 17.56 0.03
CA ASN A 167 -1.88 18.05 -0.61
C ASN A 167 -0.81 18.35 0.44
N THR A 168 -0.03 17.35 0.84
CA THR A 168 1.05 17.49 1.83
C THR A 168 2.18 18.41 1.32
N ASP A 169 2.23 18.68 0.02
CA ASP A 169 3.21 19.58 -0.60
C ASP A 169 3.11 21.02 -0.04
N ARG A 170 1.97 21.40 0.53
CA ARG A 170 1.72 22.74 1.10
C ARG A 170 2.32 22.95 2.50
N TRP A 171 2.74 21.88 3.17
CA TRP A 171 3.19 21.89 4.57
C TRP A 171 4.67 21.55 4.75
N ILE A 172 5.35 21.22 3.64
CA ILE A 172 6.77 20.88 3.64
C ILE A 172 7.51 22.11 3.15
N VAL A 173 7.96 22.92 4.11
CA VAL A 173 8.96 23.96 3.87
C VAL A 173 10.22 23.24 3.39
N VAL A 174 10.50 23.31 2.09
CA VAL A 174 11.85 23.02 1.59
C VAL A 174 12.70 24.18 2.07
N PRO A 175 13.69 23.97 2.95
CA PRO A 175 14.53 25.07 3.41
C PRO A 175 15.25 25.71 2.22
N GLU A 176 15.02 27.00 1.99
CA GLU A 176 15.47 27.79 0.84
C GLU A 176 17.01 27.87 0.75
N ASP A 177 17.68 27.64 1.88
CA ASP A 177 19.12 27.49 2.10
C ASP A 177 19.77 26.39 1.26
N ARG A 178 19.01 25.38 0.80
CA ARG A 178 19.56 24.31 -0.04
C ARG A 178 19.90 24.78 -1.46
N HIS A 179 19.16 25.76 -2.01
CA HIS A 179 19.49 26.35 -3.32
C HIS A 179 20.75 27.20 -3.23
N GLU A 180 20.93 27.94 -2.14
CA GLU A 180 22.12 28.76 -1.91
C GLU A 180 23.39 27.92 -1.68
N GLN A 181 23.29 26.83 -0.91
CA GLN A 181 24.44 25.94 -0.67
C GLN A 181 24.85 25.16 -1.91
N LEU A 182 23.90 24.67 -2.71
CA LEU A 182 24.21 24.05 -4.00
C LEU A 182 24.87 25.05 -4.95
N ASN A 183 24.39 26.29 -5.01
CA ASN A 183 24.99 27.32 -5.87
C ASN A 183 26.40 27.71 -5.40
N LYS A 184 26.62 27.85 -4.08
CA LYS A 184 27.95 28.10 -3.51
C LYS A 184 28.93 26.97 -3.79
N ASN A 185 28.50 25.71 -3.67
CA ASN A 185 29.34 24.54 -3.94
C ASN A 185 29.67 24.40 -5.44
N PHE A 186 28.73 24.71 -6.34
CA PHE A 186 28.97 24.75 -7.79
C PHE A 186 29.93 25.88 -8.20
N VAL A 187 29.83 27.04 -7.57
CA VAL A 187 30.72 28.18 -7.84
C VAL A 187 32.13 27.91 -7.31
N SER A 188 32.28 27.33 -6.11
CA SER A 188 33.58 26.94 -5.56
C SER A 188 34.26 25.86 -6.41
N ALA A 189 33.54 24.82 -6.82
CA ALA A 189 34.08 23.74 -7.64
C ALA A 189 34.55 24.21 -9.04
N LYS A 190 34.01 25.32 -9.55
CA LYS A 190 34.42 25.92 -10.82
C LYS A 190 35.63 26.84 -10.69
N ALA A 191 35.90 27.36 -9.49
CA ALA A 191 37.08 28.19 -9.20
C ALA A 191 38.36 27.36 -9.01
N ASP A 192 38.22 26.11 -8.54
CA ASP A 192 39.35 25.21 -8.26
C ASP A 192 39.69 24.26 -9.42
N ALA A 193 39.05 24.41 -10.59
CA ALA A 193 39.35 23.60 -11.76
C ALA A 193 40.64 24.10 -12.45
N PRO A 194 41.71 23.28 -12.57
CA PRO A 194 42.89 23.68 -13.32
C PRO A 194 42.56 23.83 -14.80
N ILE A 195 43.04 24.93 -15.40
CA ILE A 195 42.90 25.30 -16.81
C ILE A 195 43.63 24.30 -17.70
#